data_AF-A0A814Q9L9-F1
#
_entry.id   AF-A0A814Q9L9-F1
#
_cell.length_a   1.000
_cell.length_b   1.000
_cell.length_c   1.000
_cell.angle_alpha   90.00
_cell.angle_beta   90.00
_cell.angle_gamma   90.00
#
_symmetry.space_group_name_H-M   'P 1'
#
loop_
_entity.id
_entity.type
_entity.pdbx_description
1 polymer ?
#
loop_
_entity_poly.entity_id
_entity_poly.type
_entity_poly.pdbx_seq_one_letter_code
_entity_poly.pdbx_strand_id
1 'polypeptide(L)'
;MAHFSMIKWIMIIFFIWSISAQQCDQPVETARFDCHPEPFASSEKCLARYCCWKPIFSSTNHSTNSFEVNVPSCYYPRDFPTYKIITNESTVFGQRLTIVKQQSTYMPNEILNLTVDLLYETAQRFRLRIYDSTKKRFEVPLPVPVVGTKSNVTDYEVSLSQAPFAILVKRKSTGVTLFDSSTSPLIYADQFIKFSSYLSSPFLYGLGEHRQPLLINVTNEWRKLTFWTRDQYPVQNVNLYGVHPFHINVEMKSNTLINFHGHFFLNSNAMDVDLQPLPAISYTTIGGIIDLYLFTGPTAQDVIQQYWDVIGKPAMPPYWSLGFHLCRWGYNNIDNLRTVIQRMHDAQFPYDVQWTDIDAMRSNLDFTYDPTNFNGLPDLVRSLQSEGKHYVNIIDPGISPTQPPGTYPPYDEGLKRAIFMTKFNSTELIIGQVSPGLTVFPDFTNASTVEWWTNVAAAFHDIIPFDGIWNDKNEPLNGVDGSIDGCTNNSLDKPPFVPNVLDNSLSAKTLCPSAQHASSSHYNLHSMYGYFEAKATNLALKAIRRKRPFVLSRSTFPGSGQYAAHWTGDNRATFEDMYFSIPGTYS
;
A
#
# COMPACT_ATOMS: atom_id res chain seq x y z
N MET A 1 -64.77 -2.25 -8.66
CA MET A 1 -63.59 -1.61 -8.03
C MET A 1 -62.47 -2.58 -7.61
N ALA A 2 -62.50 -3.87 -8.00
CA ALA A 2 -61.40 -4.80 -7.70
C ALA A 2 -60.42 -5.05 -8.88
N HIS A 3 -60.79 -4.69 -10.11
CA HIS A 3 -59.94 -4.94 -11.30
C HIS A 3 -58.86 -3.89 -11.58
N PHE A 4 -58.92 -2.71 -10.96
CA PHE A 4 -57.93 -1.63 -11.17
C PHE A 4 -56.71 -1.71 -10.22
N SER A 5 -56.75 -2.57 -9.19
CA SER A 5 -55.65 -2.74 -8.23
C SER A 5 -54.59 -3.72 -8.70
N MET A 6 -55.01 -4.78 -9.42
CA MET A 6 -54.09 -5.83 -9.89
C MET A 6 -53.19 -5.36 -11.04
N ILE A 7 -53.68 -4.46 -11.91
CA ILE A 7 -52.88 -3.89 -13.01
C ILE A 7 -51.82 -2.90 -12.50
N LYS A 8 -52.07 -2.19 -11.40
CA LYS A 8 -51.05 -1.34 -10.74
C LYS A 8 -49.96 -2.19 -10.07
N TRP A 9 -50.33 -3.31 -9.45
CA TRP A 9 -49.35 -4.25 -8.89
C TRP A 9 -48.56 -5.00 -9.98
N ILE A 10 -49.21 -5.39 -11.07
CA ILE A 10 -48.53 -6.03 -12.21
C ILE A 10 -47.64 -5.04 -12.96
N MET A 11 -48.02 -3.76 -13.11
CA MET A 11 -47.14 -2.73 -13.69
C MET A 11 -45.98 -2.34 -12.76
N ILE A 12 -46.16 -2.35 -11.44
CA ILE A 12 -45.06 -2.14 -10.48
C ILE A 12 -44.14 -3.37 -10.48
N ILE A 13 -44.67 -4.59 -10.55
CA ILE A 13 -43.86 -5.82 -10.65
C ILE A 13 -43.16 -5.92 -12.03
N PHE A 14 -43.77 -5.46 -13.13
CA PHE A 14 -43.11 -5.37 -14.44
C PHE A 14 -42.07 -4.24 -14.51
N PHE A 15 -42.23 -3.15 -13.75
CA PHE A 15 -41.18 -2.13 -13.59
C PHE A 15 -40.02 -2.59 -12.70
N ILE A 16 -40.27 -3.56 -11.82
CA ILE A 16 -39.24 -4.17 -10.94
C ILE A 16 -38.47 -5.30 -11.67
N TRP A 17 -38.93 -5.74 -12.86
CA TRP A 17 -38.35 -6.86 -13.62
C TRP A 17 -37.71 -6.48 -14.97
N SER A 18 -37.26 -5.24 -15.12
CA SER A 18 -36.51 -4.86 -16.31
C SER A 18 -35.39 -3.87 -15.98
N ILE A 19 -34.28 -4.41 -15.46
CA ILE A 19 -33.01 -4.02 -16.09
C ILE A 19 -33.22 -4.42 -17.55
N SER A 20 -33.40 -3.45 -18.44
CA SER A 20 -33.73 -3.78 -19.82
C SER A 20 -32.58 -4.62 -20.38
N ALA A 21 -32.87 -5.64 -21.18
CA ALA A 21 -31.82 -6.46 -21.80
C ALA A 21 -30.78 -5.61 -22.55
N GLN A 22 -31.16 -4.40 -22.97
CA GLN A 22 -30.32 -3.39 -23.61
C GLN A 22 -29.34 -2.69 -22.65
N GLN A 23 -29.68 -2.51 -21.37
CA GLN A 23 -28.79 -1.92 -20.35
C GLN A 23 -27.64 -2.85 -19.94
N CYS A 24 -27.88 -4.17 -20.00
CA CYS A 24 -26.87 -5.19 -19.74
C CYS A 24 -26.04 -5.57 -20.97
N ASP A 25 -26.35 -5.04 -22.15
CA ASP A 25 -25.58 -5.31 -23.34
C ASP A 25 -24.30 -4.45 -23.33
N GLN A 26 -23.17 -5.02 -22.93
CA GLN A 26 -21.86 -4.36 -23.02
C GLN A 26 -21.28 -4.56 -24.42
N PRO A 27 -20.59 -3.55 -25.00
CA PRO A 27 -20.12 -3.62 -26.39
C PRO A 27 -19.15 -4.79 -26.62
N VAL A 28 -18.38 -5.15 -25.59
CA VAL A 28 -17.45 -6.29 -25.56
C VAL A 28 -17.38 -6.84 -24.14
N GLU A 29 -16.98 -8.10 -23.97
CA GLU A 29 -16.83 -8.71 -22.63
C GLU A 29 -15.76 -8.02 -21.78
N THR A 30 -14.72 -7.50 -22.42
CA THR A 30 -13.65 -6.74 -21.75
C THR A 30 -14.15 -5.43 -21.14
N ALA A 31 -15.33 -4.94 -21.55
CA ALA A 31 -15.96 -3.74 -21.00
C ALA A 31 -16.81 -3.98 -19.74
N ARG A 32 -16.86 -5.21 -19.22
CA ARG A 32 -17.60 -5.53 -17.99
C ARG A 32 -16.81 -5.10 -16.75
N PHE A 33 -17.26 -4.05 -16.07
CA PHE A 33 -16.69 -3.66 -14.78
C PHE A 33 -17.40 -4.40 -13.64
N ASP A 34 -16.63 -5.06 -12.79
CA ASP A 34 -17.15 -5.94 -11.73
C ASP A 34 -18.03 -5.19 -10.72
N CYS A 35 -19.27 -5.67 -10.54
CA CYS A 35 -20.22 -5.15 -9.56
C CYS A 35 -20.28 -6.01 -8.28
N HIS A 36 -19.58 -7.14 -8.26
CA HIS A 36 -19.47 -8.01 -7.09
C HIS A 36 -18.00 -8.40 -6.86
N PRO A 37 -17.14 -7.45 -6.46
CA PRO A 37 -15.72 -7.69 -6.23
C PRO A 37 -15.41 -8.68 -5.10
N GLU A 38 -16.40 -8.98 -4.24
CA GLU A 38 -16.31 -9.99 -3.20
C GLU A 38 -16.34 -11.42 -3.77
N PRO A 39 -15.72 -12.40 -3.08
CA PRO A 39 -15.80 -13.79 -3.47
C PRO A 39 -17.24 -14.32 -3.58
N PHE A 40 -17.41 -15.37 -4.40
CA PHE A 40 -18.67 -16.12 -4.53
C PHE A 40 -19.85 -15.26 -5.03
N ALA A 41 -19.64 -14.56 -6.15
CA ALA A 41 -20.71 -13.91 -6.89
C ALA A 41 -21.74 -14.93 -7.37
N SER A 42 -23.03 -14.57 -7.30
CA SER A 42 -24.14 -15.38 -7.82
C SER A 42 -25.13 -14.49 -8.55
N SER A 43 -25.95 -15.09 -9.43
CA SER A 43 -27.02 -14.36 -10.13
C SER A 43 -27.92 -13.61 -9.14
N GLU A 44 -28.32 -14.26 -8.05
CA GLU A 44 -29.17 -13.66 -7.02
C GLU A 44 -28.51 -12.44 -6.35
N LYS A 45 -27.28 -12.59 -5.86
CA LYS A 45 -26.53 -11.48 -5.23
C LYS A 45 -26.29 -10.34 -6.21
N CYS A 46 -26.03 -10.66 -7.47
CA CYS A 46 -25.78 -9.67 -8.52
C CYS A 46 -27.03 -8.84 -8.84
N LEU A 47 -28.15 -9.52 -9.07
CA LEU A 47 -29.43 -8.86 -9.38
C LEU A 47 -29.95 -8.06 -8.18
N ALA A 48 -29.66 -8.50 -6.95
CA ALA A 48 -29.97 -7.74 -5.73
C ALA A 48 -29.20 -6.40 -5.64
N ARG A 49 -28.07 -6.27 -6.35
CA ARG A 49 -27.33 -5.00 -6.49
C ARG A 49 -27.79 -4.15 -7.67
N TYR A 50 -28.85 -4.58 -8.37
CA TYR A 50 -29.30 -3.99 -9.63
C TYR A 50 -28.23 -4.05 -10.73
N CYS A 51 -27.41 -5.11 -10.70
CA CYS A 51 -26.36 -5.34 -11.67
C CYS A 51 -26.73 -6.42 -12.67
N CYS A 52 -25.92 -6.53 -13.73
CA CYS A 52 -26.13 -7.47 -14.82
C CYS A 52 -25.41 -8.78 -14.55
N TRP A 53 -26.14 -9.90 -14.67
CA TRP A 53 -25.58 -11.24 -14.56
C TRP A 53 -25.49 -11.91 -15.93
N LYS A 54 -24.28 -12.25 -16.37
CA LYS A 54 -24.03 -13.08 -17.55
C LYS A 54 -22.84 -14.01 -17.30
N PRO A 55 -23.08 -15.31 -17.02
CA PRO A 55 -22.00 -16.24 -16.78
C PRO A 55 -21.17 -16.45 -18.05
N ILE A 56 -19.87 -16.70 -17.88
CA ILE A 56 -19.02 -17.16 -18.98
C ILE A 56 -19.23 -18.67 -19.10
N PHE A 57 -19.75 -19.16 -20.23
CA PHE A 57 -19.73 -20.59 -20.52
C PHE A 57 -18.36 -20.94 -21.11
N SER A 58 -17.53 -21.65 -20.34
CA SER A 58 -16.28 -22.23 -20.83
C SER A 58 -16.58 -23.25 -21.94
N SER A 59 -16.46 -22.84 -23.21
CA SER A 59 -16.29 -23.78 -24.31
C SER A 59 -14.82 -24.15 -24.42
N THR A 60 -14.39 -25.20 -23.71
CA THR A 60 -13.57 -26.33 -24.21
C THR A 60 -12.92 -27.11 -23.06
N ASN A 61 -13.14 -28.43 -23.07
CA ASN A 61 -12.26 -29.40 -22.44
C ASN A 61 -10.83 -29.18 -22.96
N HIS A 62 -9.84 -28.94 -22.09
CA HIS A 62 -8.54 -29.61 -22.08
C HIS A 62 -7.55 -28.98 -21.07
N SER A 63 -6.87 -29.89 -20.35
CA SER A 63 -5.57 -29.77 -19.69
C SER A 63 -5.37 -28.70 -18.60
N THR A 64 -5.05 -29.22 -17.41
CA THR A 64 -4.38 -28.55 -16.29
C THR A 64 -3.33 -27.52 -16.74
N ASN A 65 -3.48 -26.27 -16.29
CA ASN A 65 -2.63 -25.06 -16.49
C ASN A 65 -3.17 -23.93 -17.41
N SER A 66 -4.49 -23.79 -17.58
CA SER A 66 -5.07 -22.59 -18.19
C SER A 66 -5.68 -21.65 -17.13
N PHE A 67 -5.23 -20.40 -17.14
CA PHE A 67 -5.78 -19.28 -16.36
C PHE A 67 -7.28 -19.16 -16.65
N GLU A 68 -8.13 -19.32 -15.62
CA GLU A 68 -9.55 -18.96 -15.71
C GLU A 68 -9.64 -17.49 -16.12
N VAL A 69 -10.28 -17.22 -17.26
CA VAL A 69 -10.51 -15.85 -17.70
C VAL A 69 -11.47 -15.20 -16.70
N ASN A 70 -10.95 -14.36 -15.80
CA ASN A 70 -11.69 -13.66 -14.74
C ASN A 70 -12.61 -12.54 -15.27
N VAL A 71 -13.34 -12.75 -16.38
CA VAL A 71 -14.35 -11.77 -16.80
C VAL A 71 -15.47 -11.79 -15.74
N PRO A 72 -15.86 -10.63 -15.19
CA PRO A 72 -16.88 -10.61 -14.16
C PRO A 72 -18.23 -11.07 -14.74
N SER A 73 -18.78 -12.11 -14.14
CA SER A 73 -20.15 -12.57 -14.45
C SER A 73 -21.19 -11.59 -13.92
N CYS A 74 -20.88 -10.87 -12.84
CA CYS A 74 -21.69 -9.77 -12.32
C CYS A 74 -21.04 -8.42 -12.64
N TYR A 75 -21.69 -7.57 -13.41
CA TYR A 75 -21.11 -6.30 -13.86
C TYR A 75 -22.12 -5.15 -13.86
N TYR A 76 -21.61 -3.93 -13.80
CA TYR A 76 -22.47 -2.74 -13.81
C TYR A 76 -23.21 -2.60 -15.17
N PRO A 77 -24.51 -2.28 -15.17
CA PRO A 77 -25.21 -1.81 -16.36
C PRO A 77 -24.69 -0.43 -16.79
N ARG A 78 -24.91 -0.06 -18.05
CA ARG A 78 -24.42 1.23 -18.60
C ARG A 78 -24.99 2.47 -17.88
N ASP A 79 -26.18 2.36 -17.32
CA ASP A 79 -26.91 3.43 -16.64
C ASP A 79 -26.95 3.26 -15.12
N PHE A 80 -26.00 2.49 -14.56
CA PHE A 80 -25.90 2.31 -13.12
C PHE A 80 -25.81 3.67 -12.39
N PRO A 81 -26.53 3.87 -11.26
CA PRO A 81 -26.58 5.17 -10.59
C PRO A 81 -25.20 5.68 -10.19
N THR A 82 -24.87 6.89 -10.63
CA THR A 82 -23.64 7.60 -10.27
C THR A 82 -23.89 9.09 -10.07
N TYR A 83 -22.83 9.84 -9.78
CA TYR A 83 -22.91 11.26 -9.45
C TYR A 83 -23.18 12.11 -10.70
N LYS A 84 -23.66 13.34 -10.48
CA LYS A 84 -23.72 14.41 -11.47
C LYS A 84 -23.18 15.72 -10.89
N ILE A 85 -22.66 16.59 -11.74
CA ILE A 85 -22.16 17.91 -11.34
C ILE A 85 -23.36 18.86 -11.10
N ILE A 86 -23.39 19.49 -9.93
CA ILE A 86 -24.37 20.51 -9.56
C ILE A 86 -23.78 21.91 -9.68
N THR A 87 -22.56 22.09 -9.18
CA THR A 87 -21.84 23.37 -9.24
C THR A 87 -20.43 23.14 -9.79
N ASN A 88 -19.91 24.17 -10.45
CA ASN A 88 -18.53 24.24 -10.92
C ASN A 88 -18.02 25.65 -10.70
N GLU A 89 -17.15 25.82 -9.72
CA GLU A 89 -16.62 27.10 -9.28
C GLU A 89 -15.14 27.18 -9.62
N SER A 90 -14.70 28.34 -10.11
CA SER A 90 -13.26 28.60 -10.28
C SER A 90 -12.63 28.89 -8.92
N THR A 91 -11.46 28.32 -8.67
CA THR A 91 -10.65 28.57 -7.48
C THR A 91 -9.28 29.10 -7.88
N VAL A 92 -8.52 29.60 -6.90
CA VAL A 92 -7.12 30.01 -7.12
C VAL A 92 -6.21 28.85 -7.56
N PHE A 93 -6.61 27.60 -7.29
CA PHE A 93 -5.87 26.39 -7.62
C PHE A 93 -6.41 25.65 -8.87
N GLY A 94 -7.59 26.03 -9.36
CA GLY A 94 -8.24 25.34 -10.47
C GLY A 94 -9.75 25.45 -10.41
N GLN A 95 -10.42 24.32 -10.17
CA GLN A 95 -11.88 24.23 -10.10
C GLN A 95 -12.30 23.43 -8.87
N ARG A 96 -13.46 23.80 -8.31
CA ARG A 96 -14.16 23.07 -7.27
C ARG A 96 -15.54 22.71 -7.77
N LEU A 97 -15.90 21.43 -7.69
CA LEU A 97 -17.21 20.93 -8.07
C LEU A 97 -17.94 20.42 -6.84
N THR A 98 -19.26 20.61 -6.82
CA THR A 98 -20.14 19.79 -5.98
C THR A 98 -20.81 18.75 -6.87
N ILE A 99 -20.61 17.48 -6.54
CA ILE A 99 -21.24 16.36 -7.24
C ILE A 99 -22.24 15.66 -6.33
N VAL A 100 -23.38 15.28 -6.88
CA VAL A 100 -24.48 14.68 -6.12
C VAL A 100 -24.96 13.40 -6.78
N LYS A 101 -25.19 12.36 -5.99
CA LYS A 101 -25.85 11.12 -6.41
C LYS A 101 -27.27 11.08 -5.86
N GLN A 102 -28.25 10.84 -6.73
CA GLN A 102 -29.66 10.93 -6.35
C GLN A 102 -30.16 9.73 -5.55
N GLN A 103 -29.56 8.55 -5.76
CA GLN A 103 -29.97 7.30 -5.14
C GLN A 103 -28.74 6.55 -4.63
N SER A 104 -28.83 6.02 -3.41
CA SER A 104 -27.83 5.08 -2.90
C SER A 104 -27.83 3.79 -3.71
N THR A 105 -26.68 3.16 -3.85
CA THR A 105 -26.57 1.84 -4.50
C THR A 105 -26.68 0.74 -3.46
N TYR A 106 -25.85 -0.30 -3.55
CA TYR A 106 -25.87 -1.43 -2.62
C TYR A 106 -24.95 -1.24 -1.40
N MET A 107 -24.08 -0.22 -1.39
CA MET A 107 -23.14 -0.04 -0.30
C MET A 107 -23.79 0.69 0.89
N PRO A 108 -23.54 0.23 2.13
CA PRO A 108 -24.00 0.95 3.31
C PRO A 108 -23.23 2.26 3.47
N ASN A 109 -23.88 3.27 4.06
CA ASN A 109 -23.25 4.57 4.39
C ASN A 109 -22.62 5.28 3.18
N GLU A 110 -23.30 5.27 2.04
CA GLU A 110 -22.91 6.05 0.87
C GLU A 110 -23.02 7.55 1.09
N ILE A 111 -22.01 8.28 0.62
CA ILE A 111 -21.90 9.73 0.77
C ILE A 111 -22.41 10.40 -0.49
N LEU A 112 -23.69 10.78 -0.51
CA LEU A 112 -24.38 11.24 -1.72
C LEU A 112 -23.98 12.64 -2.20
N ASN A 113 -23.29 13.44 -1.38
CA ASN A 113 -22.81 14.77 -1.73
C ASN A 113 -21.30 14.82 -1.53
N LEU A 114 -20.54 15.06 -2.60
CA LEU A 114 -19.08 15.11 -2.55
C LEU A 114 -18.58 16.44 -3.10
N THR A 115 -17.43 16.86 -2.59
CA THR A 115 -16.64 17.94 -3.16
C THR A 115 -15.52 17.34 -4.01
N VAL A 116 -15.33 17.90 -5.20
CA VAL A 116 -14.24 17.55 -6.11
C VAL A 116 -13.35 18.78 -6.28
N ASP A 117 -12.07 18.66 -5.95
CA ASP A 117 -11.07 19.68 -6.25
C ASP A 117 -10.21 19.22 -7.44
N LEU A 118 -10.20 20.01 -8.51
CA LEU A 118 -9.33 19.84 -9.67
C LEU A 118 -8.20 20.87 -9.55
N LEU A 119 -6.99 20.40 -9.23
CA LEU A 119 -5.84 21.22 -8.89
C LEU A 119 -4.81 21.15 -10.02
N TYR A 120 -4.55 22.29 -10.64
CA TYR A 120 -3.59 22.41 -11.75
C TYR A 120 -2.23 22.81 -11.18
N GLU A 121 -1.58 21.89 -10.47
CA GLU A 121 -0.42 22.18 -9.62
C GLU A 121 0.80 22.67 -10.40
N THR A 122 1.16 22.01 -11.50
CA THR A 122 2.26 22.42 -12.36
C THR A 122 1.90 22.21 -13.83
N ALA A 123 2.83 22.57 -14.73
CA ALA A 123 2.65 22.31 -16.15
C ALA A 123 2.49 20.82 -16.50
N GLN A 124 3.00 19.92 -15.64
CA GLN A 124 3.07 18.48 -15.87
C GLN A 124 2.47 17.64 -14.74
N ARG A 125 1.90 18.29 -13.71
CA ARG A 125 1.27 17.64 -12.56
C ARG A 125 -0.14 18.16 -12.35
N PHE A 126 -1.10 17.25 -12.42
CA PHE A 126 -2.50 17.47 -12.12
C PHE A 126 -2.86 16.68 -10.86
N ARG A 127 -3.69 17.24 -9.98
CA ARG A 127 -4.16 16.54 -8.79
C ARG A 127 -5.68 16.61 -8.70
N LEU A 128 -6.29 15.45 -8.53
CA LEU A 128 -7.73 15.25 -8.35
C LEU A 128 -7.99 14.82 -6.91
N ARG A 129 -8.84 15.57 -6.20
CA ARG A 129 -9.33 15.17 -4.88
C ARG A 129 -10.85 15.02 -4.91
N ILE A 130 -11.38 13.92 -4.40
CA ILE A 130 -12.82 13.72 -4.18
C ILE A 130 -13.03 13.31 -2.72
N TYR A 131 -13.82 14.09 -1.98
CA TYR A 131 -13.98 13.94 -0.54
C TYR A 131 -15.33 14.43 -0.04
N ASP A 132 -15.68 14.02 1.18
CA ASP A 132 -16.80 14.57 1.94
C ASP A 132 -16.36 15.88 2.62
N SER A 133 -16.95 17.00 2.19
CA SER A 133 -16.67 18.32 2.78
C SER A 133 -17.43 18.58 4.08
N THR A 134 -18.40 17.74 4.44
CA THR A 134 -19.21 17.88 5.66
C THR A 134 -18.61 17.12 6.83
N LYS A 135 -17.90 16.02 6.56
CA LYS A 135 -17.21 15.20 7.56
C LYS A 135 -15.78 14.94 7.12
N LYS A 136 -14.83 15.41 7.93
CA LYS A 136 -13.41 15.13 7.70
C LYS A 136 -13.17 13.62 7.68
N ARG A 137 -12.58 13.13 6.59
CA ARG A 137 -12.17 11.74 6.43
C ARG A 137 -10.68 11.60 6.70
N PHE A 138 -10.22 10.37 6.86
CA PHE A 138 -8.80 10.09 6.94
C PHE A 138 -8.11 10.52 5.63
N GLU A 139 -6.98 11.19 5.77
CA GLU A 139 -6.08 11.54 4.68
C GLU A 139 -4.69 11.09 5.07
N VAL A 140 -3.95 10.56 4.12
CA VAL A 140 -2.60 10.03 4.36
C VAL A 140 -1.71 11.16 4.90
N PRO A 141 -1.10 11.02 6.09
CA PRO A 141 -0.23 12.03 6.70
C PRO A 141 1.17 12.07 6.05
N LEU A 142 1.21 12.14 4.71
CA LEU A 142 2.42 12.31 3.93
C LEU A 142 2.62 13.80 3.61
N PRO A 143 3.80 14.40 3.90
CA PRO A 143 4.11 15.73 3.42
C PRO A 143 4.12 15.75 1.89
N VAL A 144 3.18 16.47 1.30
CA VAL A 144 3.05 16.66 -0.15
C VAL A 144 3.29 18.13 -0.52
N PRO A 145 3.65 18.43 -1.77
CA PRO A 145 3.82 19.82 -2.23
C PRO A 145 2.56 20.66 -1.99
N VAL A 146 2.77 21.88 -1.50
CA VAL A 146 1.71 22.89 -1.37
C VAL A 146 1.95 23.96 -2.43
N VAL A 147 1.05 24.05 -3.40
CA VAL A 147 1.12 25.04 -4.48
C VAL A 147 0.27 26.26 -4.14
N GLY A 148 0.80 27.47 -4.34
CA GLY A 148 0.10 28.72 -3.99
C GLY A 148 -1.00 29.15 -4.98
N THR A 149 -0.85 28.83 -6.27
CA THR A 149 -1.83 29.15 -7.34
C THR A 149 -1.75 28.12 -8.45
N LYS A 150 -2.80 27.99 -9.25
CA LYS A 150 -2.79 27.16 -10.47
C LYS A 150 -1.66 27.55 -11.42
N SER A 151 -1.17 26.58 -12.19
CA SER A 151 -0.25 26.83 -13.29
C SER A 151 -0.94 27.59 -14.42
N ASN A 152 -0.26 28.60 -14.97
CA ASN A 152 -0.74 29.36 -16.13
C ASN A 152 -0.57 28.58 -17.46
N VAL A 153 0.30 27.57 -17.46
CA VAL A 153 0.59 26.72 -18.62
C VAL A 153 0.50 25.27 -18.19
N THR A 154 -0.19 24.45 -18.96
CA THR A 154 -0.27 23.00 -18.76
C THR A 154 -0.06 22.30 -20.09
N ASP A 155 0.60 21.14 -20.09
CA ASP A 155 0.69 20.26 -21.26
C ASP A 155 -0.50 19.30 -21.38
N TYR A 156 -1.39 19.32 -20.37
CA TYR A 156 -2.65 18.60 -20.32
C TYR A 156 -3.86 19.54 -20.35
N GLU A 157 -4.99 19.01 -20.80
CA GLU A 157 -6.31 19.66 -20.73
C GLU A 157 -7.29 18.76 -19.97
N VAL A 158 -8.23 19.39 -19.26
CA VAL A 158 -9.24 18.71 -18.44
C VAL A 158 -10.62 19.07 -18.96
N SER A 159 -11.43 18.04 -19.23
CA SER A 159 -12.83 18.15 -19.66
C SER A 159 -13.74 17.43 -18.67
N LEU A 160 -14.97 17.92 -18.53
CA LEU A 160 -15.94 17.40 -17.57
C LEU A 160 -17.23 16.97 -18.27
N SER A 161 -17.75 15.80 -17.89
CA SER A 161 -19.12 15.40 -18.17
C SER A 161 -20.00 15.74 -16.97
N GLN A 162 -21.15 16.37 -17.23
CA GLN A 162 -22.06 16.82 -16.17
C GLN A 162 -22.91 15.68 -15.59
N ALA A 163 -23.53 14.86 -16.44
CA ALA A 163 -24.44 13.79 -16.04
C ALA A 163 -24.40 12.65 -17.09
N PRO A 164 -23.78 11.49 -16.77
CA PRO A 164 -23.07 11.18 -15.52
C PRO A 164 -21.80 12.04 -15.35
N PHE A 165 -21.40 12.25 -14.09
CA PHE A 165 -20.13 12.88 -13.73
C PHE A 165 -18.96 12.06 -14.27
N ALA A 166 -18.08 12.69 -15.05
CA ALA A 166 -16.81 12.11 -15.45
C ALA A 166 -15.76 13.20 -15.67
N ILE A 167 -14.49 12.83 -15.46
CA ILE A 167 -13.33 13.68 -15.74
C ILE A 167 -12.52 13.01 -16.84
N LEU A 168 -12.16 13.80 -17.86
CA LEU A 168 -11.27 13.41 -18.94
C LEU A 168 -10.04 14.32 -18.93
N VAL A 169 -8.86 13.74 -18.84
CA VAL A 169 -7.58 14.43 -18.93
C VAL A 169 -6.85 13.96 -20.19
N LYS A 170 -6.46 14.89 -21.05
CA LYS A 170 -5.75 14.60 -22.29
C LYS A 170 -4.43 15.35 -22.37
N ARG A 171 -3.43 14.71 -22.98
CA ARG A 171 -2.20 15.38 -23.39
C ARG A 171 -2.48 16.27 -24.60
N LYS A 172 -2.19 17.57 -24.50
CA LYS A 172 -2.44 18.55 -25.56
C LYS A 172 -1.65 18.27 -26.84
N SER A 173 -0.40 17.82 -26.72
CA SER A 173 0.50 17.64 -27.87
C SER A 173 0.12 16.45 -28.76
N THR A 174 -0.46 15.39 -28.20
CA THR A 174 -0.75 14.15 -28.93
C THR A 174 -2.23 13.81 -29.01
N GLY A 175 -3.05 14.39 -28.14
CA GLY A 175 -4.47 14.06 -27.95
C GLY A 175 -4.70 12.77 -27.17
N VAL A 176 -3.65 12.13 -26.64
CA VAL A 176 -3.76 10.88 -25.86
C VAL A 176 -4.52 11.14 -24.56
N THR A 177 -5.46 10.25 -24.24
CA THR A 177 -6.15 10.21 -22.95
C THR A 177 -5.19 9.72 -21.88
N LEU A 178 -4.97 10.54 -20.86
CA LEU A 178 -4.17 10.22 -19.68
C LEU A 178 -5.06 9.63 -18.57
N PHE A 179 -6.26 10.17 -18.41
CA PHE A 179 -7.24 9.69 -17.45
C PHE A 179 -8.65 9.92 -17.98
N ASP A 180 -9.52 8.94 -17.80
CA ASP A 180 -10.91 9.04 -18.20
C ASP A 180 -11.78 8.20 -17.27
N SER A 181 -12.49 8.87 -16.37
CA SER A 181 -13.32 8.23 -15.37
C SER A 181 -14.72 7.83 -15.86
N SER A 182 -15.01 7.93 -17.16
CA SER A 182 -16.35 7.61 -17.70
C SER A 182 -16.63 6.11 -17.84
N THR A 183 -15.65 5.26 -17.53
CA THR A 183 -15.71 3.82 -17.81
C THR A 183 -16.65 3.04 -16.89
N SER A 184 -16.78 3.49 -15.64
CA SER A 184 -17.46 2.77 -14.56
C SER A 184 -18.07 3.77 -13.57
N PRO A 185 -19.21 3.45 -12.92
CA PRO A 185 -19.80 4.33 -11.92
C PRO A 185 -18.86 4.59 -10.74
N LEU A 186 -18.76 5.85 -10.31
CA LEU A 186 -18.18 6.21 -9.02
C LEU A 186 -19.11 5.76 -7.88
N ILE A 187 -18.59 4.91 -6.98
CA ILE A 187 -19.22 4.56 -5.71
C ILE A 187 -18.35 5.12 -4.59
N TYR A 188 -18.97 5.85 -3.66
CA TYR A 188 -18.25 6.47 -2.55
C TYR A 188 -19.08 6.28 -1.28
N ALA A 189 -18.62 5.38 -0.42
CA ALA A 189 -19.16 5.10 0.89
C ALA A 189 -18.07 5.21 1.96
N ASP A 190 -18.49 5.22 3.23
CA ASP A 190 -17.57 5.40 4.35
C ASP A 190 -16.44 4.36 4.38
N GLN A 191 -16.74 3.10 4.00
CA GLN A 191 -15.79 1.99 3.98
C GLN A 191 -15.73 1.25 2.64
N PHE A 192 -16.07 1.93 1.55
CA PHE A 192 -15.97 1.41 0.18
C PHE A 192 -15.96 2.57 -0.81
N ILE A 193 -14.83 2.76 -1.48
CA ILE A 193 -14.68 3.76 -2.54
C ILE A 193 -14.19 3.03 -3.78
N LYS A 194 -14.98 3.09 -4.86
CA LYS A 194 -14.66 2.51 -6.16
C LYS A 194 -14.67 3.55 -7.26
N PHE A 195 -13.57 3.64 -7.99
CA PHE A 195 -13.46 4.48 -9.19
C PHE A 195 -12.55 3.80 -10.22
N SER A 196 -12.72 4.16 -11.49
CA SER A 196 -12.00 3.54 -12.59
C SER A 196 -11.48 4.58 -13.57
N SER A 197 -10.52 4.19 -14.40
CA SER A 197 -10.06 4.95 -15.56
C SER A 197 -9.72 4.03 -16.72
N TYR A 198 -9.92 4.50 -17.96
CA TYR A 198 -9.23 3.91 -19.11
C TYR A 198 -7.71 4.04 -18.93
N LEU A 199 -6.99 3.07 -19.48
CA LEU A 199 -5.55 3.14 -19.70
C LEU A 199 -5.29 3.58 -21.15
N SER A 200 -4.25 4.36 -21.40
CA SER A 200 -3.88 4.79 -22.76
C SER A 200 -3.39 3.65 -23.65
N SER A 201 -2.93 2.57 -23.04
CA SER A 201 -2.53 1.32 -23.67
C SER A 201 -2.59 0.17 -22.65
N PRO A 202 -2.52 -1.11 -23.07
CA PRO A 202 -2.54 -2.24 -22.15
C PRO A 202 -1.21 -2.49 -21.42
N PHE A 203 -0.24 -1.58 -21.54
CA PHE A 203 1.11 -1.74 -21.01
C PHE A 203 1.36 -0.74 -19.87
N LEU A 204 1.73 -1.25 -18.70
CA LEU A 204 2.05 -0.42 -17.53
C LEU A 204 3.15 -1.03 -16.66
N TYR A 205 3.76 -0.19 -15.82
CA TYR A 205 4.79 -0.54 -14.83
C TYR A 205 4.35 -0.07 -13.44
N GLY A 206 4.87 -0.69 -12.37
CA GLY A 206 4.62 -0.28 -10.98
C GLY A 206 3.65 -1.19 -10.22
N LEU A 207 2.81 -0.62 -9.35
CA LEU A 207 1.83 -1.33 -8.51
C LEU A 207 2.49 -2.37 -7.59
N GLY A 208 3.58 -1.97 -6.92
CA GLY A 208 4.28 -2.79 -5.93
C GLY A 208 3.60 -2.79 -4.54
N GLU A 209 3.90 -3.73 -3.66
CA GLU A 209 4.83 -4.84 -3.83
C GLU A 209 4.11 -6.14 -4.20
N HIS A 210 4.48 -6.71 -5.35
CA HIS A 210 3.97 -7.99 -5.85
C HIS A 210 5.07 -8.71 -6.63
N ARG A 211 5.16 -10.04 -6.53
CA ARG A 211 6.04 -10.83 -7.42
C ARG A 211 5.42 -10.91 -8.81
N GLN A 212 5.97 -10.17 -9.76
CA GLN A 212 5.41 -10.03 -11.10
C GLN A 212 6.46 -9.65 -12.15
N PRO A 213 6.18 -9.84 -13.46
CA PRO A 213 6.97 -9.23 -14.51
C PRO A 213 7.00 -7.71 -14.38
N LEU A 214 8.12 -7.08 -14.75
CA LEU A 214 8.28 -5.62 -14.66
C LEU A 214 7.24 -4.89 -15.53
N LEU A 215 7.10 -5.32 -16.79
CA LEU A 215 6.02 -4.85 -17.66
C LEU A 215 4.76 -5.68 -17.39
N ILE A 216 3.72 -5.01 -16.92
CA ILE A 216 2.38 -5.56 -16.81
C ILE A 216 1.70 -5.36 -18.18
N ASN A 217 1.25 -6.46 -18.78
CA ASN A 217 0.54 -6.46 -20.06
C ASN A 217 -0.86 -7.04 -19.89
N VAL A 218 -1.88 -6.21 -20.03
CA VAL A 218 -3.28 -6.60 -19.77
C VAL A 218 -4.05 -6.93 -21.06
N THR A 219 -3.39 -7.02 -22.21
CA THR A 219 -4.04 -7.18 -23.53
C THR A 219 -5.05 -8.33 -23.58
N ASN A 220 -4.76 -9.44 -22.88
CA ASN A 220 -5.63 -10.62 -22.79
C ASN A 220 -5.79 -11.11 -21.34
N GLU A 221 -5.50 -10.27 -20.36
CA GLU A 221 -5.41 -10.69 -18.95
C GLU A 221 -6.25 -9.78 -18.05
N TRP A 222 -6.99 -10.41 -17.16
CA TRP A 222 -7.64 -9.77 -16.01
C TRP A 222 -6.77 -10.01 -14.80
N ARG A 223 -6.42 -8.95 -14.09
CA ARG A 223 -5.49 -9.04 -12.97
C ARG A 223 -5.99 -8.22 -11.80
N LYS A 224 -6.05 -8.84 -10.63
CA LYS A 224 -6.33 -8.18 -9.36
C LYS A 224 -5.04 -8.11 -8.54
N LEU A 225 -4.70 -6.93 -8.07
CA LEU A 225 -3.55 -6.67 -7.20
C LEU A 225 -4.08 -6.12 -5.87
N THR A 226 -3.66 -6.72 -4.75
CA THR A 226 -4.16 -6.36 -3.43
C THR A 226 -3.10 -5.58 -2.66
N PHE A 227 -3.47 -4.45 -2.09
CA PHE A 227 -2.59 -3.58 -1.34
C PHE A 227 -2.97 -3.65 0.14
N TRP A 228 -2.14 -4.35 0.90
CA TRP A 228 -2.16 -4.42 2.37
C TRP A 228 -0.83 -5.03 2.78
N THR A 229 0.01 -4.29 3.50
CA THR A 229 1.36 -4.75 3.88
C THR A 229 1.29 -6.06 4.65
N ARG A 230 2.11 -7.05 4.30
CA ARG A 230 1.94 -8.41 4.80
C ARG A 230 3.25 -9.17 4.84
N ASP A 231 3.51 -9.78 5.99
CA ASP A 231 4.56 -10.79 6.11
C ASP A 231 4.13 -12.06 5.38
N GLN A 232 4.68 -12.22 4.18
CA GLN A 232 4.44 -13.36 3.31
C GLN A 232 5.64 -13.57 2.39
N TYR A 233 6.11 -14.81 2.28
CA TYR A 233 7.12 -15.18 1.29
C TYR A 233 6.75 -14.67 -0.12
N PRO A 234 7.67 -14.09 -0.90
CA PRO A 234 7.37 -13.51 -2.20
C PRO A 234 6.90 -14.58 -3.21
N VAL A 235 5.59 -14.71 -3.34
CA VAL A 235 4.92 -15.55 -4.35
C VAL A 235 3.98 -14.69 -5.17
N GLN A 236 3.55 -15.19 -6.32
CA GLN A 236 2.60 -14.46 -7.16
C GLN A 236 1.20 -14.40 -6.51
N ASN A 237 0.40 -13.42 -6.92
CA ASN A 237 -1.02 -13.28 -6.55
C ASN A 237 -1.30 -13.12 -5.05
N VAL A 238 -0.36 -12.57 -4.29
CA VAL A 238 -0.53 -12.20 -2.88
C VAL A 238 -0.01 -10.79 -2.65
N ASN A 239 -0.58 -10.10 -1.67
CA ASN A 239 -0.04 -8.87 -1.11
C ASN A 239 1.23 -9.17 -0.29
N LEU A 240 2.28 -8.36 -0.46
CA LEU A 240 3.60 -8.52 0.17
C LEU A 240 3.89 -7.35 1.14
N TYR A 241 5.16 -7.07 1.40
CA TYR A 241 5.61 -6.23 2.51
C TYR A 241 5.32 -4.74 2.31
N GLY A 242 5.33 -4.25 1.06
CA GLY A 242 5.09 -2.85 0.70
C GLY A 242 3.77 -2.56 -0.03
N VAL A 243 3.31 -1.31 0.06
CA VAL A 243 2.11 -0.79 -0.62
C VAL A 243 2.47 0.48 -1.39
N HIS A 244 2.49 0.39 -2.73
CA HIS A 244 2.83 1.48 -3.64
C HIS A 244 1.79 1.61 -4.76
N PRO A 245 0.66 2.30 -4.51
CA PRO A 245 -0.39 2.54 -5.50
C PRO A 245 0.02 3.62 -6.53
N PHE A 246 1.15 3.38 -7.19
CA PHE A 246 1.73 4.19 -8.26
C PHE A 246 1.96 3.32 -9.49
N HIS A 247 1.63 3.83 -10.67
CA HIS A 247 1.94 3.17 -11.92
C HIS A 247 2.34 4.16 -13.01
N ILE A 248 3.10 3.66 -13.99
CA ILE A 248 3.45 4.37 -15.22
C ILE A 248 2.75 3.64 -16.37
N ASN A 249 1.89 4.32 -17.10
CA ASN A 249 1.23 3.78 -18.28
C ASN A 249 1.98 4.21 -19.54
N VAL A 250 2.15 3.27 -20.46
CA VAL A 250 2.82 3.50 -21.74
C VAL A 250 1.85 4.14 -22.71
N GLU A 251 2.24 5.21 -23.39
CA GLU A 251 1.45 5.82 -24.44
C GLU A 251 1.87 5.28 -25.80
N MET A 252 0.91 4.69 -26.51
CA MET A 252 1.12 4.11 -27.83
C MET A 252 0.28 4.84 -28.87
N LYS A 253 0.85 5.10 -30.04
CA LYS A 253 0.12 5.59 -31.22
C LYS A 253 0.53 4.79 -32.43
N SER A 254 -0.44 4.17 -33.11
CA SER A 254 -0.19 3.27 -34.25
C SER A 254 0.88 2.21 -33.94
N ASN A 255 0.76 1.54 -32.79
CA ASN A 255 1.70 0.54 -32.27
C ASN A 255 3.15 1.03 -32.04
N THR A 256 3.36 2.34 -32.00
CA THR A 256 4.65 2.94 -31.67
C THR A 256 4.57 3.60 -30.31
N LEU A 257 5.58 3.36 -29.47
CA LEU A 257 5.78 4.08 -28.22
C LEU A 257 5.99 5.57 -28.50
N ILE A 258 5.20 6.43 -27.87
CA ILE A 258 5.33 7.88 -28.06
C ILE A 258 5.69 8.63 -26.76
N ASN A 259 5.12 8.26 -25.61
CA ASN A 259 5.40 8.88 -24.31
C ASN A 259 5.06 7.90 -23.17
N PHE A 260 5.18 8.39 -21.94
CA PHE A 260 4.71 7.80 -20.70
C PHE A 260 3.98 8.86 -19.87
N HIS A 261 3.03 8.41 -19.05
CA HIS A 261 2.47 9.19 -17.96
C HIS A 261 2.34 8.31 -16.72
N GLY A 262 2.19 8.90 -15.54
CA GLY A 262 2.06 8.16 -14.30
C GLY A 262 0.90 8.61 -13.44
N HIS A 263 0.34 7.69 -12.68
CA HIS A 263 -0.71 7.94 -11.70
C HIS A 263 -0.24 7.51 -10.33
N PHE A 264 -0.45 8.36 -9.32
CA PHE A 264 -0.23 8.02 -7.92
C PHE A 264 -1.51 8.26 -7.13
N PHE A 265 -2.07 7.19 -6.57
CA PHE A 265 -3.23 7.26 -5.69
C PHE A 265 -2.78 7.32 -4.22
N LEU A 266 -2.82 8.50 -3.61
CA LEU A 266 -2.41 8.72 -2.23
C LEU A 266 -3.49 8.24 -1.25
N ASN A 267 -3.50 6.93 -1.00
CA ASN A 267 -4.39 6.26 -0.06
C ASN A 267 -3.66 5.06 0.56
N SER A 268 -3.75 4.91 1.89
CA SER A 268 -3.05 3.86 2.65
C SER A 268 -3.98 2.80 3.23
N ASN A 269 -5.28 2.89 2.97
CA ASN A 269 -6.24 1.86 3.36
C ASN A 269 -6.06 0.62 2.48
N ALA A 270 -6.51 -0.54 2.99
CA ALA A 270 -6.49 -1.75 2.18
C ALA A 270 -7.31 -1.55 0.91
N MET A 271 -6.78 -1.99 -0.24
CA MET A 271 -7.47 -1.83 -1.51
C MET A 271 -7.17 -2.96 -2.49
N ASP A 272 -8.14 -3.22 -3.37
CA ASP A 272 -7.94 -4.00 -4.60
C ASP A 272 -7.74 -3.03 -5.78
N VAL A 273 -6.83 -3.40 -6.67
CA VAL A 273 -6.63 -2.76 -7.98
C VAL A 273 -6.88 -3.79 -9.07
N ASP A 274 -7.97 -3.60 -9.80
CA ASP A 274 -8.35 -4.44 -10.92
C ASP A 274 -7.83 -3.84 -12.23
N LEU A 275 -7.07 -4.63 -12.99
CA LEU A 275 -6.63 -4.35 -14.34
C LEU A 275 -7.37 -5.26 -15.32
N GLN A 276 -7.82 -4.69 -16.43
CA GLN A 276 -8.61 -5.43 -17.41
C GLN A 276 -8.18 -5.14 -18.86
N PRO A 277 -8.55 -5.99 -19.83
CA PRO A 277 -8.12 -5.87 -21.22
C PRO A 277 -8.72 -4.73 -22.04
N LEU A 278 -9.72 -4.01 -21.51
CA LEU A 278 -10.43 -2.96 -22.23
C LEU A 278 -9.56 -1.86 -22.87
N PRO A 279 -8.34 -1.49 -22.42
CA PRO A 279 -7.68 -1.64 -21.12
C PRO A 279 -8.16 -0.61 -20.09
N ALA A 280 -8.29 -1.03 -18.84
CA ALA A 280 -8.73 -0.15 -17.75
C ALA A 280 -8.12 -0.55 -16.41
N ILE A 281 -8.15 0.41 -15.48
CA ILE A 281 -7.76 0.22 -14.08
C ILE A 281 -8.92 0.66 -13.17
N SER A 282 -9.21 -0.12 -12.14
CA SER A 282 -10.20 0.20 -11.11
C SER A 282 -9.59 0.07 -9.73
N TYR A 283 -9.78 1.07 -8.88
CA TYR A 283 -9.39 1.04 -7.48
C TYR A 283 -10.63 0.80 -6.63
N THR A 284 -10.56 -0.15 -5.69
CA THR A 284 -11.58 -0.39 -4.67
C THR A 284 -10.92 -0.34 -3.30
N THR A 285 -11.01 0.79 -2.61
CA THR A 285 -10.40 1.00 -1.27
C THR A 285 -11.46 1.02 -0.17
N ILE A 286 -11.07 0.57 1.03
CA ILE A 286 -11.97 0.51 2.18
C ILE A 286 -12.00 1.78 3.03
N GLY A 287 -11.34 2.86 2.61
CA GLY A 287 -11.33 4.07 3.42
C GLY A 287 -10.65 5.26 2.78
N GLY A 288 -10.48 6.31 3.57
CA GLY A 288 -9.79 7.53 3.16
C GLY A 288 -10.59 8.35 2.15
N ILE A 289 -9.87 9.02 1.24
CA ILE A 289 -10.43 9.82 0.15
C ILE A 289 -9.83 9.39 -1.20
N ILE A 290 -10.39 9.91 -2.30
CA ILE A 290 -9.71 9.87 -3.60
C ILE A 290 -8.76 11.06 -3.64
N ASP A 291 -7.46 10.83 -3.62
CA ASP A 291 -6.41 11.84 -3.82
C ASP A 291 -5.41 11.31 -4.85
N LEU A 292 -5.62 11.70 -6.10
CA LEU A 292 -4.94 11.14 -7.27
C LEU A 292 -4.05 12.21 -7.92
N TYR A 293 -2.77 11.91 -8.06
CA TYR A 293 -1.82 12.70 -8.83
C TYR A 293 -1.64 12.07 -10.21
N LEU A 294 -1.61 12.91 -11.24
CA LEU A 294 -1.28 12.55 -12.61
C LEU A 294 -0.03 13.30 -13.03
N PHE A 295 0.91 12.58 -13.63
CA PHE A 295 2.23 13.03 -14.06
C PHE A 295 2.36 12.83 -15.56
N THR A 296 2.60 13.90 -16.32
CA THR A 296 2.56 13.83 -17.78
C THR A 296 3.90 13.47 -18.43
N GLY A 297 4.98 13.14 -17.69
CA GLY A 297 6.24 12.69 -18.32
C GLY A 297 6.94 13.79 -19.15
N PRO A 298 7.45 13.50 -20.37
CA PRO A 298 7.01 12.45 -21.28
C PRO A 298 7.81 11.15 -21.27
N THR A 299 9.03 11.11 -20.71
CA THR A 299 9.78 9.85 -20.57
C THR A 299 9.43 9.15 -19.26
N ALA A 300 9.68 7.84 -19.16
CA ALA A 300 9.51 7.12 -17.90
C ALA A 300 10.34 7.75 -16.76
N GLN A 301 11.54 8.25 -17.07
CA GLN A 301 12.39 8.96 -16.11
C GLN A 301 11.77 10.28 -15.64
N ASP A 302 11.13 11.05 -16.53
CA ASP A 302 10.45 12.29 -16.16
C ASP A 302 9.25 12.01 -15.25
N VAL A 303 8.48 10.95 -15.54
CA VAL A 303 7.37 10.52 -14.67
C VAL A 303 7.87 10.19 -13.26
N ILE A 304 8.99 9.46 -13.14
CA ILE A 304 9.59 9.13 -11.84
C ILE A 304 10.06 10.40 -11.11
N GLN A 305 10.67 11.36 -11.82
CA GLN A 305 11.08 12.64 -11.22
C GLN A 305 9.87 13.43 -10.69
N GLN A 306 8.79 13.50 -11.48
CA GLN A 306 7.55 14.18 -11.10
C GLN A 306 6.88 13.51 -9.90
N TYR A 307 6.96 12.18 -9.80
CA TYR A 307 6.51 11.42 -8.63
C TYR A 307 7.37 11.73 -7.39
N TRP A 308 8.70 11.77 -7.52
CA TRP A 308 9.61 12.16 -6.43
C TRP A 308 9.41 13.59 -5.96
N ASP A 309 8.95 14.50 -6.82
CA ASP A 309 8.58 15.84 -6.38
C ASP A 309 7.38 15.83 -5.42
N VAL A 310 6.55 14.78 -5.42
CA VAL A 310 5.43 14.59 -4.49
C VAL A 310 5.85 13.84 -3.24
N ILE A 311 6.50 12.69 -3.40
CA ILE A 311 6.78 11.77 -2.28
C ILE A 311 8.16 11.97 -1.66
N GLY A 312 8.95 12.89 -2.20
CA GLY A 312 10.34 13.17 -1.83
C GLY A 312 11.35 12.28 -2.53
N LYS A 313 12.57 12.82 -2.70
CA LYS A 313 13.68 12.15 -3.40
C LYS A 313 14.36 11.09 -2.52
N PRO A 314 14.85 9.99 -3.10
CA PRO A 314 15.63 9.01 -2.35
C PRO A 314 16.80 9.65 -1.60
N ALA A 315 17.07 9.17 -0.38
CA ALA A 315 18.20 9.63 0.41
C ALA A 315 19.52 9.23 -0.25
N MET A 316 20.53 10.11 -0.14
CA MET A 316 21.88 9.75 -0.56
C MET A 316 22.48 8.73 0.43
N PRO A 317 22.81 7.51 0.01
CA PRO A 317 23.39 6.52 0.90
C PRO A 317 24.82 6.90 1.34
N PRO A 318 25.32 6.34 2.45
CA PRO A 318 26.75 6.33 2.71
C PRO A 318 27.48 5.42 1.70
N TYR A 319 28.71 5.74 1.33
CA TYR A 319 29.43 5.00 0.27
C TYR A 319 29.62 3.51 0.60
N TRP A 320 29.92 3.20 1.87
CA TRP A 320 30.13 1.82 2.33
C TRP A 320 28.91 0.91 2.13
N SER A 321 27.69 1.47 2.07
CA SER A 321 26.49 0.66 1.89
C SER A 321 26.27 0.20 0.44
N LEU A 322 27.17 0.58 -0.47
CA LEU A 322 27.22 0.09 -1.85
C LEU A 322 28.20 -1.09 -2.00
N GLY A 323 28.94 -1.41 -0.93
CA GLY A 323 29.86 -2.55 -0.87
C GLY A 323 29.13 -3.88 -0.73
N PHE A 324 29.87 -4.95 -0.45
CA PHE A 324 29.27 -6.27 -0.22
C PHE A 324 28.89 -6.44 1.26
N HIS A 325 27.66 -6.90 1.49
CA HIS A 325 27.07 -7.14 2.81
C HIS A 325 26.92 -8.64 3.05
N LEU A 326 27.34 -9.15 4.21
CA LEU A 326 27.17 -10.56 4.57
C LEU A 326 26.28 -10.69 5.80
N CYS A 327 25.21 -11.49 5.66
CA CYS A 327 24.23 -11.76 6.69
C CYS A 327 23.81 -13.23 6.66
N ARG A 328 23.26 -13.71 7.78
CA ARG A 328 22.35 -14.85 7.85
C ARG A 328 21.59 -14.80 9.17
N TRP A 329 20.41 -15.40 9.18
CA TRP A 329 19.85 -15.96 10.41
C TRP A 329 20.63 -17.23 10.81
N GLY A 330 21.08 -17.28 12.06
CA GLY A 330 21.66 -18.49 12.64
C GLY A 330 23.17 -18.58 12.54
N TYR A 331 23.89 -17.49 12.83
CA TYR A 331 25.29 -17.61 13.25
C TYR A 331 25.38 -18.31 14.62
N ASN A 332 24.38 -18.10 15.49
CA ASN A 332 24.13 -18.73 16.79
C ASN A 332 25.14 -18.43 17.90
N ASN A 333 26.39 -18.09 17.58
CA ASN A 333 27.40 -17.64 18.55
C ASN A 333 28.53 -16.85 17.88
N ILE A 334 29.36 -16.20 18.73
CA ILE A 334 30.46 -15.33 18.31
C ILE A 334 31.57 -16.07 17.54
N ASP A 335 31.84 -17.34 17.85
CA ASP A 335 32.94 -18.09 17.23
C ASP A 335 32.59 -18.49 15.79
N ASN A 336 31.32 -18.86 15.54
CA ASN A 336 30.81 -19.06 14.19
C ASN A 336 30.87 -17.76 13.37
N LEU A 337 30.49 -16.62 13.97
CA LEU A 337 30.57 -15.31 13.32
C LEU A 337 32.03 -14.96 12.96
N ARG A 338 32.97 -15.08 13.91
CA ARG A 338 34.41 -14.88 13.67
C ARG A 338 34.94 -15.80 12.58
N THR A 339 34.54 -17.07 12.60
CA THR A 339 34.98 -18.05 11.61
C THR A 339 34.55 -17.64 10.20
N VAL A 340 33.32 -17.15 10.02
CA VAL A 340 32.83 -16.68 8.72
C VAL A 340 33.60 -15.42 8.27
N ILE A 341 33.80 -14.46 9.17
CA ILE A 341 34.58 -13.24 8.88
C ILE A 341 36.01 -13.61 8.44
N GLN A 342 36.68 -14.49 9.20
CA GLN A 342 38.05 -14.93 8.90
C GLN A 342 38.12 -15.64 7.54
N ARG A 343 37.16 -16.51 7.22
CA ARG A 343 37.13 -17.21 5.93
C ARG A 343 36.94 -16.24 4.76
N MET A 344 36.12 -15.20 4.90
CA MET A 344 35.96 -14.17 3.88
C MET A 344 37.26 -13.40 3.66
N HIS A 345 37.95 -13.06 4.75
CA HIS A 345 39.26 -12.41 4.71
C HIS A 345 40.32 -13.29 4.02
N ASP A 346 40.47 -14.54 4.46
CA ASP A 346 41.50 -15.47 3.94
C ASP A 346 41.28 -15.80 2.46
N ALA A 347 40.02 -15.86 2.03
CA ALA A 347 39.65 -16.04 0.63
C ALA A 347 39.71 -14.75 -0.21
N GLN A 348 40.07 -13.61 0.39
CA GLN A 348 40.17 -12.31 -0.26
C GLN A 348 38.87 -11.85 -0.94
N PHE A 349 37.72 -12.19 -0.37
CA PHE A 349 36.43 -11.67 -0.86
C PHE A 349 36.25 -10.20 -0.47
N PRO A 350 35.89 -9.30 -1.40
CA PRO A 350 35.46 -7.95 -1.06
C PRO A 350 34.26 -8.00 -0.10
N TYR A 351 34.37 -7.28 1.01
CA TYR A 351 33.46 -7.43 2.14
C TYR A 351 33.54 -6.21 3.05
N ASP A 352 32.48 -5.40 3.04
CA ASP A 352 32.41 -4.10 3.70
C ASP A 352 31.58 -4.13 4.98
N VAL A 353 30.53 -4.97 5.05
CA VAL A 353 29.53 -4.90 6.13
C VAL A 353 29.18 -6.27 6.69
N GLN A 354 29.39 -6.46 7.99
CA GLN A 354 28.88 -7.60 8.73
C GLN A 354 27.50 -7.32 9.31
N TRP A 355 26.64 -8.34 9.27
CA TRP A 355 25.30 -8.27 9.85
C TRP A 355 25.13 -9.31 10.96
N THR A 356 24.23 -9.04 11.90
CA THR A 356 23.68 -10.09 12.77
C THR A 356 22.17 -10.01 12.81
N ASP A 357 21.54 -11.18 12.71
CA ASP A 357 20.11 -11.37 12.90
C ASP A 357 19.77 -11.51 14.40
N ILE A 358 18.53 -11.86 14.71
CA ILE A 358 17.96 -11.94 16.06
C ILE A 358 18.72 -12.91 16.98
N ASP A 359 19.51 -13.85 16.43
CA ASP A 359 20.33 -14.76 17.24
C ASP A 359 21.38 -14.04 18.07
N ALA A 360 21.78 -12.81 17.71
CA ALA A 360 22.67 -12.00 18.53
C ALA A 360 22.00 -11.38 19.77
N MET A 361 20.65 -11.34 19.83
CA MET A 361 19.90 -10.71 20.92
C MET A 361 19.71 -11.65 22.11
N ARG A 362 19.64 -11.08 23.32
CA ARG A 362 19.29 -11.86 24.52
C ARG A 362 17.81 -12.21 24.48
N SER A 363 17.48 -13.49 24.28
CA SER A 363 16.09 -13.98 24.23
C SER A 363 15.23 -13.24 23.20
N ASN A 364 15.82 -12.84 22.06
CA ASN A 364 15.17 -12.07 20.99
C ASN A 364 14.61 -10.71 21.45
N LEU A 365 15.13 -10.13 22.54
CA LEU A 365 14.74 -8.81 23.01
C LEU A 365 15.52 -7.73 22.25
N ASP A 366 14.81 -6.82 21.57
CA ASP A 366 15.42 -5.68 20.88
C ASP A 366 16.29 -4.83 21.82
N PHE A 367 17.31 -4.17 21.24
CA PHE A 367 18.27 -3.34 21.98
C PHE A 367 19.04 -4.11 23.08
N THR A 368 19.22 -5.41 22.90
CA THR A 368 20.08 -6.26 23.74
C THR A 368 21.02 -7.10 22.89
N TYR A 369 22.05 -7.68 23.51
CA TYR A 369 22.83 -8.77 22.93
C TYR A 369 22.98 -9.91 23.93
N ASP A 370 23.13 -11.15 23.46
CA ASP A 370 23.32 -12.32 24.30
C ASP A 370 24.76 -12.36 24.85
N PRO A 371 24.98 -12.13 26.16
CA PRO A 371 26.33 -12.09 26.75
C PRO A 371 26.97 -13.47 26.87
N THR A 372 26.22 -14.56 26.63
CA THR A 372 26.71 -15.94 26.68
C THR A 372 27.19 -16.38 25.31
N ASN A 373 26.28 -16.40 24.33
CA ASN A 373 26.60 -16.88 22.98
C ASN A 373 27.36 -15.83 22.14
N PHE A 374 27.13 -14.54 22.40
CA PHE A 374 27.75 -13.43 21.68
C PHE A 374 28.70 -12.63 22.56
N ASN A 375 29.36 -13.30 23.51
CA ASN A 375 30.39 -12.69 24.36
C ASN A 375 31.53 -12.11 23.52
N GLY A 376 31.82 -10.82 23.68
CA GLY A 376 32.84 -10.11 22.91
C GLY A 376 32.37 -9.58 21.55
N LEU A 377 31.06 -9.61 21.25
CA LEU A 377 30.49 -8.94 20.07
C LEU A 377 30.83 -7.43 20.02
N PRO A 378 30.72 -6.65 21.12
CA PRO A 378 31.16 -5.25 21.12
C PRO A 378 32.61 -5.05 20.64
N ASP A 379 33.53 -5.91 21.09
CA ASP A 379 34.95 -5.82 20.72
C ASP A 379 35.19 -6.25 19.26
N LEU A 380 34.47 -7.27 18.79
CA LEU A 380 34.51 -7.68 17.39
C LEU A 380 34.05 -6.53 16.47
N VAL A 381 32.96 -5.84 16.81
CA VAL A 381 32.47 -4.69 16.02
C VAL A 381 33.51 -3.57 15.97
N ARG A 382 34.13 -3.24 17.12
CA ARG A 382 35.23 -2.25 17.15
C ARG A 382 36.43 -2.67 16.32
N SER A 383 36.77 -3.97 16.29
CA SER A 383 37.85 -4.50 15.45
C SER A 383 37.51 -4.37 13.96
N LEU A 384 36.29 -4.74 13.55
CA LEU A 384 35.83 -4.57 12.17
C LEU A 384 35.94 -3.10 11.72
N GLN A 385 35.54 -2.17 12.58
CA GLN A 385 35.60 -0.74 12.29
C GLN A 385 37.02 -0.19 12.20
N SER A 386 37.98 -0.71 12.99
CA SER A 386 39.39 -0.31 12.88
C SER A 386 40.02 -0.76 11.56
N GLU A 387 39.46 -1.81 10.93
CA GLU A 387 39.81 -2.29 9.60
C GLU A 387 39.01 -1.61 8.47
N GLY A 388 38.17 -0.62 8.80
CA GLY A 388 37.35 0.12 7.83
C GLY A 388 36.05 -0.58 7.40
N LYS A 389 35.67 -1.68 8.07
CA LYS A 389 34.40 -2.38 7.86
C LYS A 389 33.29 -1.78 8.73
N HIS A 390 32.05 -2.15 8.43
CA HIS A 390 30.86 -1.63 9.09
C HIS A 390 30.01 -2.75 9.66
N TYR A 391 29.15 -2.42 10.61
CA TYR A 391 28.26 -3.38 11.27
C TYR A 391 26.80 -2.92 11.23
N VAL A 392 25.89 -3.84 10.91
CA VAL A 392 24.44 -3.60 10.90
C VAL A 392 23.76 -4.67 11.75
N ASN A 393 22.89 -4.26 12.66
CA ASN A 393 22.06 -5.19 13.43
C ASN A 393 20.60 -5.09 12.99
N ILE A 394 19.90 -6.22 13.07
CA ILE A 394 18.44 -6.23 13.00
C ILE A 394 17.83 -5.57 14.25
N ILE A 395 16.68 -4.94 14.07
CA ILE A 395 15.77 -4.48 15.11
C ILE A 395 14.36 -4.77 14.62
N ASP A 396 13.56 -5.46 15.45
CA ASP A 396 12.13 -5.64 15.21
C ASP A 396 11.36 -4.46 15.87
N PRO A 397 10.12 -4.17 15.46
CA PRO A 397 9.31 -3.15 16.11
C PRO A 397 8.73 -3.62 17.46
N GLY A 398 8.63 -4.92 17.67
CA GLY A 398 7.86 -5.52 18.75
C GLY A 398 8.60 -5.55 20.08
N ILE A 399 8.07 -4.89 21.12
CA ILE A 399 8.70 -4.84 22.44
C ILE A 399 8.04 -5.83 23.40
N SER A 400 8.82 -6.73 24.02
CA SER A 400 8.29 -7.67 25.01
C SER A 400 7.88 -6.96 26.32
N PRO A 401 6.68 -7.21 26.86
CA PRO A 401 6.21 -6.64 28.12
C PRO A 401 6.41 -7.58 29.32
N THR A 402 7.12 -8.70 29.17
CA THR A 402 7.10 -9.81 30.14
C THR A 402 8.26 -9.79 31.15
N GLN A 403 9.26 -8.94 30.94
CA GLN A 403 10.41 -8.85 31.83
C GLN A 403 10.04 -8.17 33.14
N PRO A 404 10.69 -8.51 34.27
CA PRO A 404 10.46 -7.83 35.55
C PRO A 404 10.65 -6.30 35.43
N PRO A 405 9.85 -5.48 36.13
CA PRO A 405 9.97 -4.03 36.08
C PRO A 405 11.39 -3.54 36.36
N GLY A 406 11.91 -2.66 35.50
CA GLY A 406 13.26 -2.09 35.60
C GLY A 406 14.37 -2.97 35.02
N THR A 407 14.05 -4.09 34.37
CA THR A 407 15.05 -4.99 33.75
C THR A 407 15.06 -4.95 32.23
N TYR A 408 14.09 -4.28 31.60
CA TYR A 408 14.02 -4.12 30.16
C TYR A 408 13.60 -2.68 29.78
N PRO A 409 14.58 -1.75 29.74
CA PRO A 409 14.33 -0.33 29.51
C PRO A 409 13.48 0.01 28.27
N PRO A 410 13.60 -0.68 27.11
CA PRO A 410 12.70 -0.45 25.98
C PRO A 410 11.22 -0.53 26.37
N TYR A 411 10.81 -1.54 27.13
CA TYR A 411 9.44 -1.65 27.62
C TYR A 411 9.13 -0.65 28.73
N ASP A 412 9.97 -0.61 29.77
CA ASP A 412 9.74 0.21 30.96
C ASP A 412 9.59 1.71 30.61
N GLU A 413 10.47 2.24 29.77
CA GLU A 413 10.42 3.63 29.33
C GLU A 413 9.32 3.89 28.30
N GLY A 414 9.03 2.91 27.45
CA GLY A 414 7.93 3.02 26.49
C GLY A 414 6.57 3.10 27.20
N LEU A 415 6.40 2.30 28.25
CA LEU A 415 5.19 2.29 29.07
C LEU A 415 5.01 3.62 29.80
N LYS A 416 6.08 4.15 30.42
CA LYS A 416 6.06 5.46 31.09
C LYS A 416 5.66 6.61 30.15
N ARG A 417 6.05 6.53 28.88
CA ARG A 417 5.78 7.53 27.85
C ARG A 417 4.45 7.34 27.12
N ALA A 418 3.71 6.27 27.44
CA ALA A 418 2.43 5.92 26.79
C ALA A 418 2.53 5.88 25.25
N ILE A 419 3.58 5.24 24.72
CA ILE A 419 3.86 5.20 23.27
C ILE A 419 3.36 3.95 22.56
N PHE A 420 2.89 2.94 23.28
CA PHE A 420 2.41 1.70 22.68
C PHE A 420 0.97 1.84 22.19
N MET A 421 0.66 1.15 21.10
CA MET A 421 -0.68 1.07 20.54
C MET A 421 -1.67 0.46 21.53
N THR A 422 -2.92 0.91 21.49
CA THR A 422 -3.99 0.42 22.39
C THR A 422 -5.10 -0.30 21.64
N LYS A 423 -5.89 -1.06 22.38
CA LYS A 423 -7.13 -1.67 21.89
C LYS A 423 -8.16 -0.58 21.54
N PHE A 424 -9.11 -0.94 20.67
CA PHE A 424 -10.20 -0.05 20.26
C PHE A 424 -10.99 0.50 21.47
N ASN A 425 -11.17 1.82 21.52
CA ASN A 425 -11.89 2.53 22.61
C ASN A 425 -11.42 2.14 24.02
N SER A 426 -10.13 1.83 24.19
CA SER A 426 -9.54 1.43 25.46
C SER A 426 -8.16 2.06 25.65
N THR A 427 -7.75 2.20 26.92
CA THR A 427 -6.39 2.56 27.30
C THR A 427 -5.48 1.33 27.48
N GLU A 428 -6.05 0.13 27.39
CA GLU A 428 -5.28 -1.12 27.42
C GLU A 428 -4.42 -1.28 26.17
N LEU A 429 -3.19 -1.75 26.35
CA LEU A 429 -2.29 -2.05 25.25
C LEU A 429 -2.85 -3.20 24.41
N ILE A 430 -2.66 -3.10 23.09
CA ILE A 430 -2.83 -4.27 22.23
C ILE A 430 -1.61 -5.18 22.38
N ILE A 431 -1.85 -6.45 22.68
CA ILE A 431 -0.79 -7.44 22.90
C ILE A 431 -0.87 -8.48 21.77
N GLY A 432 0.21 -8.61 21.01
CA GLY A 432 0.43 -9.66 20.04
C GLY A 432 1.51 -10.64 20.50
N GLN A 433 2.08 -11.37 19.55
CA GLN A 433 3.12 -12.35 19.80
C GLN A 433 4.10 -12.44 18.62
N VAL A 434 5.39 -12.19 18.86
CA VAL A 434 6.46 -12.38 17.86
C VAL A 434 7.64 -13.14 18.49
N SER A 435 8.86 -12.99 17.97
CA SER A 435 10.06 -13.74 18.39
C SER A 435 10.37 -13.75 19.90
N PRO A 436 10.19 -12.69 20.70
CA PRO A 436 10.40 -12.73 22.15
C PRO A 436 9.17 -13.23 22.94
N GLY A 437 8.10 -13.69 22.28
CA GLY A 437 6.84 -14.08 22.90
C GLY A 437 5.82 -12.93 22.88
N LEU A 438 5.08 -12.74 23.98
CA LEU A 438 4.12 -11.64 24.11
C LEU A 438 4.80 -10.30 23.81
N THR A 439 4.10 -9.44 23.08
CA THR A 439 4.70 -8.26 22.46
C THR A 439 3.71 -7.10 22.37
N VAL A 440 4.17 -5.90 22.66
CA VAL A 440 3.45 -4.63 22.42
C VAL A 440 4.12 -3.86 21.29
N PHE A 441 3.36 -3.01 20.61
CA PHE A 441 3.79 -2.36 19.36
C PHE A 441 3.88 -0.85 19.56
N PRO A 442 5.07 -0.22 19.38
CA PRO A 442 5.22 1.22 19.42
C PRO A 442 4.39 1.92 18.34
N ASP A 443 3.75 3.02 18.69
CA ASP A 443 3.10 3.89 17.72
C ASP A 443 4.09 4.92 17.18
N PHE A 444 4.71 4.64 16.03
CA PHE A 444 5.65 5.55 15.39
C PHE A 444 5.02 6.84 14.81
N THR A 445 3.69 7.00 14.87
CA THR A 445 3.03 8.26 14.54
C THR A 445 3.09 9.29 15.67
N ASN A 446 3.41 8.85 16.89
CA ASN A 446 3.59 9.70 18.06
C ASN A 446 5.04 10.23 18.14
N ALA A 447 5.20 11.54 18.28
CA ALA A 447 6.53 12.18 18.40
C ALA A 447 7.32 11.66 19.62
N SER A 448 6.65 11.34 20.73
CA SER A 448 7.28 10.76 21.92
C SER A 448 7.91 9.40 21.65
N THR A 449 7.37 8.64 20.69
CA THR A 449 7.93 7.35 20.25
C THR A 449 9.25 7.55 19.52
N VAL A 450 9.37 8.58 18.68
CA VAL A 450 10.62 8.89 17.96
C VAL A 450 11.73 9.27 18.94
N GLU A 451 11.41 10.05 19.98
CA GLU A 451 12.37 10.41 21.03
C GLU A 451 12.77 9.17 21.85
N TRP A 452 11.80 8.35 22.26
CA TRP A 452 12.06 7.08 22.96
C TRP A 452 12.95 6.16 22.12
N TRP A 453 12.62 5.95 20.84
CA TRP A 453 13.38 5.11 19.90
C TRP A 453 14.82 5.60 19.76
N THR A 454 15.00 6.92 19.65
CA THR A 454 16.33 7.53 19.58
C THR A 454 17.14 7.27 20.85
N ASN A 455 16.51 7.40 22.03
CA ASN A 455 17.18 7.22 23.32
C ASN A 455 17.59 5.75 23.56
N VAL A 456 16.70 4.80 23.27
CA VAL A 456 17.02 3.36 23.45
C VAL A 456 18.06 2.90 22.43
N ALA A 457 17.99 3.37 21.18
CA ALA A 457 19.00 3.09 20.17
C ALA A 457 20.35 3.72 20.53
N ALA A 458 20.38 4.94 21.08
CA ALA A 458 21.60 5.58 21.54
C ALA A 458 22.27 4.79 22.68
N ALA A 459 21.49 4.39 23.69
CA ALA A 459 21.99 3.58 24.80
C ALA A 459 22.55 2.23 24.32
N PHE A 460 21.91 1.60 23.33
CA PHE A 460 22.43 0.37 22.73
C PHE A 460 23.69 0.61 21.88
N HIS A 461 23.75 1.72 21.15
CA HIS A 461 24.92 2.12 20.37
C HIS A 461 26.16 2.34 21.24
N ASP A 462 25.99 2.81 22.49
CA ASP A 462 27.09 2.95 23.46
C ASP A 462 27.69 1.60 23.87
N ILE A 463 26.93 0.50 23.73
CA ILE A 463 27.38 -0.87 23.99
C ILE A 463 27.99 -1.47 22.73
N ILE A 464 27.23 -1.47 21.62
CA ILE A 464 27.63 -1.99 20.32
C ILE A 464 27.56 -0.83 19.31
N PRO A 465 28.71 -0.31 18.83
CA PRO A 465 28.72 0.89 17.99
C PRO A 465 28.30 0.56 16.55
N PHE A 466 27.03 0.23 16.32
CA PHE A 466 26.51 -0.15 15.00
C PHE A 466 26.50 1.03 14.00
N ASP A 467 26.66 0.72 12.72
CA ASP A 467 26.72 1.69 11.63
C ASP A 467 25.40 1.90 10.89
N GLY A 468 24.49 0.93 11.00
CA GLY A 468 23.15 1.03 10.44
C GLY A 468 22.20 0.07 11.14
N ILE A 469 20.91 0.20 10.83
CA ILE A 469 19.85 -0.64 11.40
C ILE A 469 19.07 -1.30 10.28
N TRP A 470 18.78 -2.57 10.46
CA TRP A 470 17.85 -3.35 9.65
C TRP A 470 16.52 -3.48 10.39
N ASN A 471 15.52 -2.72 9.96
CA ASN A 471 14.15 -2.82 10.47
C ASN A 471 13.43 -3.98 9.76
N ASP A 472 13.10 -5.03 10.51
CA ASP A 472 12.35 -6.19 10.02
C ASP A 472 10.97 -6.30 10.69
N LYS A 473 10.08 -7.16 10.18
CA LYS A 473 8.76 -7.45 10.80
C LYS A 473 7.85 -6.23 10.97
N ASN A 474 8.03 -5.21 10.16
CA ASN A 474 7.42 -3.89 10.33
C ASN A 474 6.23 -3.62 9.38
N GLU A 475 5.54 -4.66 8.94
CA GLU A 475 4.24 -4.53 8.29
C GLU A 475 3.13 -3.94 9.19
N PRO A 476 3.00 -4.22 10.51
CA PRO A 476 3.79 -5.06 11.43
C PRO A 476 3.38 -6.54 11.46
N LEU A 477 4.35 -7.45 11.52
CA LEU A 477 4.09 -8.87 11.74
C LEU A 477 3.51 -9.09 13.14
N ASN A 478 2.47 -9.92 13.21
CA ASN A 478 1.99 -10.53 14.43
C ASN A 478 1.82 -12.03 14.22
N GLY A 479 2.35 -12.86 15.13
CA GLY A 479 2.25 -14.32 15.07
C GLY A 479 0.86 -14.86 15.45
N VAL A 480 -0.02 -14.00 15.97
CA VAL A 480 -1.45 -14.27 16.18
C VAL A 480 -2.27 -13.28 15.37
N ASP A 481 -3.46 -13.69 14.93
CA ASP A 481 -4.34 -12.82 14.15
C ASP A 481 -5.00 -11.78 15.06
N GLY A 482 -4.58 -10.53 14.90
CA GLY A 482 -5.11 -9.41 15.66
C GLY A 482 -4.43 -9.17 17.00
N SER A 483 -4.82 -9.94 18.01
CA SER A 483 -4.24 -9.87 19.36
C SER A 483 -4.39 -11.21 20.07
N ILE A 484 -3.76 -11.38 21.24
CA ILE A 484 -3.94 -12.57 22.07
C ILE A 484 -5.40 -12.80 22.51
N ASP A 485 -6.21 -11.74 22.50
CA ASP A 485 -7.65 -11.77 22.82
C ASP A 485 -8.53 -11.83 21.56
N GLY A 486 -7.92 -11.91 20.37
CA GLY A 486 -8.58 -11.72 19.07
C GLY A 486 -8.92 -10.26 18.79
N CYS A 487 -9.81 -10.03 17.82
CA CYS A 487 -10.34 -8.71 17.49
C CYS A 487 -11.81 -8.58 17.89
N THR A 488 -12.27 -7.34 17.95
CA THR A 488 -13.68 -7.08 18.23
C THR A 488 -14.54 -7.25 16.97
N ASN A 489 -15.87 -7.17 17.10
CA ASN A 489 -16.79 -7.24 15.97
C ASN A 489 -17.25 -5.85 15.48
N ASN A 490 -16.43 -4.81 15.66
CA ASN A 490 -16.74 -3.47 15.16
C ASN A 490 -16.53 -3.35 13.64
N SER A 491 -16.99 -2.25 13.04
CA SER A 491 -16.96 -2.08 11.58
C SER A 491 -15.55 -1.90 10.98
N LEU A 492 -14.52 -1.60 11.77
CA LEU A 492 -13.13 -1.57 11.30
C LEU A 492 -12.53 -2.98 11.26
N ASP A 493 -12.81 -3.81 12.26
CA ASP A 493 -12.34 -5.20 12.31
C ASP A 493 -13.11 -6.12 11.34
N LYS A 494 -14.39 -5.80 11.09
CA LYS A 494 -15.29 -6.51 10.16
C LYS A 494 -15.96 -5.49 9.22
N PRO A 495 -15.22 -4.90 8.27
CA PRO A 495 -15.77 -3.93 7.34
C PRO A 495 -16.77 -4.59 6.37
N PRO A 496 -17.67 -3.80 5.78
CA PRO A 496 -18.66 -4.31 4.81
C PRO A 496 -18.03 -4.89 3.55
N PHE A 497 -16.79 -4.50 3.24
CA PHE A 497 -15.98 -5.05 2.15
C PHE A 497 -14.57 -5.33 2.67
N VAL A 498 -14.04 -6.50 2.33
CA VAL A 498 -12.64 -6.89 2.59
C VAL A 498 -12.00 -7.11 1.21
N PRO A 499 -10.93 -6.37 0.86
CA PRO A 499 -10.14 -6.61 -0.35
C PRO A 499 -9.61 -8.06 -0.36
N ASN A 500 -9.10 -8.52 -1.51
CA ASN A 500 -8.62 -9.89 -1.67
C ASN A 500 -7.24 -10.12 -1.02
N VAL A 501 -7.12 -9.74 0.26
CA VAL A 501 -5.94 -9.98 1.09
C VAL A 501 -5.82 -11.46 1.36
N LEU A 502 -4.58 -11.95 1.48
CA LEU A 502 -4.34 -13.35 1.85
C LEU A 502 -5.09 -13.69 3.15
N ASP A 503 -5.76 -14.86 3.16
CA ASP A 503 -6.65 -15.35 4.22
C ASP A 503 -7.98 -14.59 4.39
N ASN A 504 -8.30 -13.65 3.51
CA ASN A 504 -9.55 -12.88 3.50
C ASN A 504 -9.85 -12.21 4.87
N SER A 505 -8.78 -11.75 5.55
CA SER A 505 -8.86 -11.10 6.86
C SER A 505 -7.80 -10.01 6.97
N LEU A 506 -8.23 -8.79 7.35
CA LEU A 506 -7.33 -7.66 7.56
C LEU A 506 -6.43 -7.81 8.78
N SER A 507 -6.79 -8.67 9.75
CA SER A 507 -5.99 -8.94 10.94
C SER A 507 -5.05 -10.14 10.79
N ALA A 508 -5.08 -10.84 9.65
CA ALA A 508 -4.26 -12.03 9.44
C ALA A 508 -2.78 -11.67 9.42
N LYS A 509 -2.00 -12.30 10.30
CA LYS A 509 -0.58 -11.99 10.56
C LYS A 509 -0.26 -10.53 10.91
N THR A 510 -1.20 -9.80 11.49
CA THR A 510 -1.01 -8.40 11.92
C THR A 510 -1.90 -8.06 13.12
N LEU A 511 -1.96 -6.79 13.50
CA LEU A 511 -2.81 -6.28 14.57
C LEU A 511 -4.27 -6.12 14.14
N CYS A 512 -5.15 -5.98 15.13
CA CYS A 512 -6.56 -5.67 14.84
C CYS A 512 -6.66 -4.33 14.10
N PRO A 513 -7.41 -4.24 12.98
CA PRO A 513 -7.58 -2.98 12.26
C PRO A 513 -8.13 -1.85 13.14
N SER A 514 -8.95 -2.17 14.14
CA SER A 514 -9.47 -1.18 15.08
C SER A 514 -8.49 -0.72 16.17
N ALA A 515 -7.29 -1.32 16.26
CA ALA A 515 -6.24 -0.87 17.17
C ALA A 515 -5.91 0.62 16.95
N GLN A 516 -5.54 1.32 18.01
CA GLN A 516 -5.37 2.77 17.97
C GLN A 516 -3.90 3.18 17.95
N HIS A 517 -3.57 3.99 16.96
CA HIS A 517 -2.43 4.90 17.02
C HIS A 517 -2.90 6.24 17.58
N ALA A 518 -1.98 7.10 17.99
CA ALA A 518 -2.25 8.47 18.41
C ALA A 518 -2.89 9.31 17.28
N SER A 519 -2.55 9.03 16.03
CA SER A 519 -3.02 9.82 14.87
C SER A 519 -4.27 9.26 14.17
N SER A 520 -4.53 7.96 14.23
CA SER A 520 -5.71 7.29 13.63
C SER A 520 -5.78 5.81 14.04
N SER A 521 -6.82 5.09 13.63
CA SER A 521 -6.85 3.62 13.70
C SER A 521 -5.82 2.95 12.80
N HIS A 522 -5.41 1.73 13.18
CA HIS A 522 -4.54 0.86 12.39
C HIS A 522 -5.14 0.54 11.02
N TYR A 523 -6.47 0.47 10.90
CA TYR A 523 -7.22 0.33 9.65
C TYR A 523 -6.81 1.33 8.56
N ASN A 524 -6.45 2.55 8.96
CA ASN A 524 -5.99 3.61 8.07
C ASN A 524 -4.46 3.64 7.92
N LEU A 525 -3.73 3.26 8.97
CA LEU A 525 -2.28 3.49 9.08
C LEU A 525 -1.42 2.23 8.95
N HIS A 526 -2.01 1.05 8.88
CA HIS A 526 -1.32 -0.23 8.85
C HIS A 526 -0.23 -0.25 7.77
N SER A 527 -0.59 0.08 6.53
CA SER A 527 0.37 0.11 5.40
C SER A 527 1.39 1.24 5.45
N MET A 528 1.37 2.08 6.49
CA MET A 528 2.39 3.09 6.77
C MET A 528 3.26 2.76 7.98
N TYR A 529 3.03 1.64 8.68
CA TYR A 529 3.75 1.32 9.91
C TYR A 529 5.27 1.30 9.67
N GLY A 530 5.74 0.53 8.68
CA GLY A 530 7.15 0.47 8.29
C GLY A 530 7.69 1.81 7.78
N TYR A 531 6.87 2.64 7.13
CA TYR A 531 7.28 4.00 6.73
C TYR A 531 7.60 4.88 7.96
N PHE A 532 6.73 4.87 8.98
CA PHE A 532 6.94 5.67 10.18
C PHE A 532 8.11 5.17 11.01
N GLU A 533 8.27 3.86 11.14
CA GLU A 533 9.42 3.27 11.82
C GLU A 533 10.73 3.57 11.07
N ALA A 534 10.79 3.39 9.75
CA ALA A 534 11.96 3.72 8.95
C ALA A 534 12.35 5.20 9.10
N LYS A 535 11.37 6.09 9.13
CA LYS A 535 11.57 7.52 9.41
C LYS A 535 12.14 7.75 10.81
N ALA A 536 11.58 7.09 11.84
CA ALA A 536 12.07 7.19 13.22
C ALA A 536 13.52 6.68 13.33
N THR A 537 13.84 5.52 12.77
CA THR A 537 15.19 4.95 12.74
C THR A 537 16.17 5.84 11.99
N ASN A 538 15.77 6.43 10.85
CA ASN A 538 16.62 7.37 10.11
C ASN A 538 16.98 8.61 10.93
N LEU A 539 16.00 9.18 11.64
CA LEU A 539 16.21 10.33 12.52
C LEU A 539 17.09 9.98 13.72
N ALA A 540 16.87 8.81 14.34
CA ALA A 540 17.70 8.30 15.43
C ALA A 540 19.17 8.14 15.01
N LEU A 541 19.43 7.48 13.88
CA LEU A 541 20.79 7.29 13.36
C LEU A 541 21.48 8.61 13.01
N LYS A 542 20.75 9.59 12.47
CA LYS A 542 21.28 10.95 12.25
C LYS A 542 21.71 11.61 13.56
N ALA A 543 20.89 11.48 14.62
CA ALA A 543 21.19 12.05 15.93
C ALA A 543 22.39 11.37 16.61
N ILE A 544 22.41 10.04 16.59
CA ILE A 544 23.44 9.20 17.24
C ILE A 544 24.78 9.34 16.52
N ARG A 545 24.80 9.12 15.20
CA ARG A 545 26.06 8.99 14.44
C ARG A 545 26.53 10.29 13.81
N ARG A 546 25.65 11.29 13.64
CA ARG A 546 25.93 12.55 12.91
C ARG A 546 26.53 12.33 11.52
N LYS A 547 26.15 11.23 10.87
CA LYS A 547 26.55 10.80 9.52
C LYS A 547 25.31 10.48 8.70
N ARG A 548 25.50 10.17 7.41
CA ARG A 548 24.41 9.62 6.57
C ARG A 548 23.93 8.30 7.21
N PRO A 549 22.64 8.19 7.54
CA PRO A 549 22.10 6.96 8.11
C PRO A 549 22.03 5.87 7.03
N PHE A 550 22.17 4.62 7.46
CA PHE A 550 21.79 3.46 6.67
C PHE A 550 20.69 2.73 7.42
N VAL A 551 19.50 2.72 6.83
CA VAL A 551 18.34 1.98 7.30
C VAL A 551 17.94 1.04 6.18
N LEU A 552 17.77 -0.25 6.49
CA LEU A 552 17.18 -1.21 5.58
C LEU A 552 15.80 -1.61 6.15
N SER A 553 14.71 -1.40 5.42
CA SER A 553 13.34 -1.65 5.90
C SER A 553 12.60 -2.67 5.02
N ARG A 554 11.88 -3.61 5.65
CA ARG A 554 11.07 -4.59 4.92
C ARG A 554 9.84 -3.93 4.34
N SER A 555 8.95 -3.46 5.21
CA SER A 555 7.72 -2.80 4.82
C SER A 555 7.97 -1.36 4.37
N THR A 556 7.27 -0.94 3.33
CA THR A 556 7.42 0.39 2.71
C THR A 556 6.10 0.97 2.19
N PHE A 557 6.05 2.29 2.13
CA PHE A 557 4.98 3.09 1.53
C PHE A 557 5.60 4.21 0.66
N PRO A 558 4.88 4.83 -0.28
CA PRO A 558 5.31 6.04 -0.97
C PRO A 558 6.03 7.05 -0.07
N GLY A 559 7.29 7.33 -0.41
CA GLY A 559 8.18 8.22 0.35
C GLY A 559 9.18 7.52 1.27
N SER A 560 9.09 6.20 1.49
CA SER A 560 10.07 5.44 2.31
C SER A 560 11.51 5.61 1.84
N GLY A 561 11.74 5.81 0.53
CA GLY A 561 13.08 6.03 -0.03
C GLY A 561 13.81 7.27 0.51
N GLN A 562 13.11 8.24 1.11
CA GLN A 562 13.74 9.36 1.84
C GLN A 562 14.45 8.93 3.12
N TYR A 563 14.14 7.74 3.63
CA TYR A 563 14.52 7.30 4.97
C TYR A 563 15.26 5.96 4.98
N ALA A 564 14.92 5.04 4.07
CA ALA A 564 15.47 3.69 4.08
C ALA A 564 15.68 3.12 2.67
N ALA A 565 16.64 2.20 2.58
CA ALA A 565 16.71 1.20 1.52
C ALA A 565 15.71 0.06 1.80
N HIS A 566 15.48 -0.80 0.82
CA HIS A 566 14.55 -1.93 0.88
C HIS A 566 15.21 -3.16 0.25
N TRP A 567 14.83 -4.35 0.73
CA TRP A 567 15.13 -5.64 0.10
C TRP A 567 13.83 -6.40 -0.11
N THR A 568 13.78 -7.26 -1.12
CA THR A 568 12.55 -7.95 -1.56
C THR A 568 12.10 -9.10 -0.63
N GLY A 569 12.45 -9.02 0.66
CA GLY A 569 12.08 -9.99 1.69
C GLY A 569 12.64 -11.40 1.49
N ASP A 570 11.87 -12.37 1.98
CA ASP A 570 12.28 -13.76 2.19
C ASP A 570 12.16 -14.58 0.90
N ASN A 571 12.99 -14.28 -0.09
CA ASN A 571 13.06 -15.09 -1.30
C ASN A 571 13.58 -16.52 -1.02
N ARG A 572 13.38 -17.43 -1.98
CA ARG A 572 13.92 -18.79 -1.90
C ARG A 572 15.15 -18.94 -2.79
N ALA A 573 16.01 -19.91 -2.47
CA ALA A 573 17.16 -20.26 -3.30
C ALA A 573 16.75 -21.07 -4.55
N THR A 574 15.98 -20.45 -5.45
CA THR A 574 15.53 -21.06 -6.71
C THR A 574 15.86 -20.16 -7.91
N PHE A 575 15.94 -20.74 -9.11
CA PHE A 575 16.11 -19.96 -10.34
C PHE A 575 14.96 -18.99 -10.59
N GLU A 576 13.75 -19.34 -10.13
CA GLU A 576 12.56 -18.53 -10.32
C GLU A 576 12.63 -17.26 -9.45
N ASP A 577 12.99 -17.41 -8.18
CA ASP A 577 13.22 -16.29 -7.28
C ASP A 577 14.36 -15.39 -7.75
N MET A 578 15.45 -15.98 -8.27
CA MET A 578 16.53 -15.22 -8.89
C MET A 578 16.02 -14.42 -10.10
N TYR A 579 15.19 -15.00 -10.96
CA TYR A 579 14.60 -14.29 -12.10
C TYR A 579 13.71 -13.12 -11.64
N PHE A 580 12.83 -13.35 -10.66
CA PHE A 580 11.93 -12.31 -10.16
C PHE A 580 12.62 -11.25 -9.28
N SER A 581 13.86 -11.48 -8.83
CA SER A 581 14.65 -10.44 -8.16
C SER A 581 14.94 -9.24 -9.08
N ILE A 582 15.04 -9.46 -10.40
CA ILE A 582 15.27 -8.40 -11.38
C ILE A 582 14.07 -7.44 -11.44
N PRO A 583 12.85 -7.85 -11.83
CA PRO A 583 11.70 -6.95 -11.85
C PRO A 583 11.37 -6.39 -10.45
N GLY A 584 11.58 -7.15 -9.38
CA GLY A 584 11.41 -6.66 -8.01
C GLY A 584 12.35 -5.51 -7.63
N THR A 585 13.58 -5.49 -8.16
CA THR A 585 14.54 -4.40 -7.90
C THR A 585 14.24 -3.14 -8.71
N TYR A 586 13.65 -3.28 -9.91
CA TYR A 586 13.30 -2.14 -10.78
C TYR A 586 11.95 -1.49 -10.43
N SER A 587 11.05 -2.25 -9.78
CA SER A 587 9.71 -1.79 -9.37
C SER A 587 9.80 -0.98 -8.09
#